data_AF-A0A2R7J8D9-F1
#
_entry.id   AF-A0A2R7J8D9-F1
#
_cell.length_a   1.000
_cell.length_b   1.000
_cell.length_c   1.000
_cell.angle_alpha   90.00
_cell.angle_beta   90.00
_cell.angle_gamma   90.00
#
_symmetry.space_group_name_H-M   'P 1'
#
loop_
_entity.id
_entity.type
_entity.pdbx_description
1 polymer ?
#
loop_
_entity_poly.entity_id
_entity_poly.type
_entity_poly.pdbx_seq_one_letter_code
_entity_poly.pdbx_strand_id
1 'polypeptide(L)'
;MIDGPLVRVVPLLVAITYAFVVVLCWGGGYMVELSALCLGYTLVIIAAYVFTASLVLAHAVWTRDHRGTSPSITSLIRAFLSERWRVDRGLSLWQPMLTFIIMMTAFTFFKQSTLRGAGFGYGPWIAEADRALFGTDPWRITHVVLASPWSTQALDLAYHAWFAPMTLGVAFCAFARPGSILAWRYLATYCLLWILLGSFLAYVFPAAGPIYFASFQHETGRFVGLTQSLASEDAALRAHGAAGLSALRYQQQLLVNFKHGTIMLGGGISAMPSLHNALAVLFACAAGHVSRPLGWLMTGYAGIVWIGSIHLGWH
;
A
#
# COMPACT_ATOMS: atom_id res chain seq x y z
N MET A 1 7.35 12.34 -28.29
CA MET A 1 8.71 12.29 -27.71
C MET A 1 8.79 11.44 -26.42
N ILE A 2 7.93 10.44 -26.19
CA ILE A 2 7.91 9.64 -24.93
C ILE A 2 8.48 8.21 -25.16
N ASP A 3 9.12 7.95 -26.29
CA ASP A 3 9.56 6.59 -26.66
C ASP A 3 11.06 6.33 -26.45
N GLY A 4 11.77 7.24 -25.79
CA GLY A 4 13.18 7.06 -25.47
C GLY A 4 13.40 5.92 -24.45
N PRO A 5 14.44 5.09 -24.60
CA PRO A 5 14.76 4.01 -23.66
C PRO A 5 14.98 4.53 -22.22
N LEU A 6 15.45 5.77 -22.07
CA LEU A 6 15.61 6.45 -20.78
C LEU A 6 14.29 6.68 -20.04
N VAL A 7 13.20 6.94 -20.76
CA VAL A 7 11.89 7.20 -20.13
C VAL A 7 11.39 5.95 -19.40
N ARG A 8 11.70 4.77 -19.95
CA ARG A 8 11.21 3.48 -19.42
C ARG A 8 11.76 3.20 -18.02
N VAL A 9 13.00 3.60 -17.74
CA VAL A 9 13.67 3.38 -16.44
C VAL A 9 13.43 4.47 -15.39
N VAL A 10 12.71 5.55 -15.74
CA VAL A 10 12.48 6.69 -14.83
C VAL A 10 11.94 6.26 -13.45
N PRO A 11 10.93 5.38 -13.30
CA PRO A 11 10.47 4.97 -11.98
C PRO A 11 11.57 4.33 -11.12
N LEU A 12 12.46 3.54 -11.73
CA LEU A 12 13.57 2.91 -11.02
C LEU A 12 14.62 3.95 -10.61
N LEU A 13 14.97 4.87 -11.51
CA LEU A 13 15.89 5.96 -11.19
C LEU A 13 15.36 6.83 -10.05
N VAL A 14 14.07 7.18 -10.08
CA VAL A 14 13.40 7.93 -9.02
C VAL A 14 13.45 7.17 -7.69
N ALA A 15 13.18 5.86 -7.70
CA ALA A 15 13.28 5.03 -6.50
C ALA A 15 14.71 4.97 -5.95
N ILE A 16 15.72 4.81 -6.83
CA ILE A 16 17.14 4.82 -6.44
C ILE A 16 17.53 6.16 -5.84
N THR A 17 17.16 7.28 -6.48
CA THR A 17 17.47 8.63 -5.96
C THR A 17 16.83 8.85 -4.60
N TYR A 18 15.56 8.48 -4.44
CA TYR A 18 14.88 8.58 -3.14
C TYR A 18 15.55 7.72 -2.07
N ALA A 19 15.86 6.45 -2.37
CA ALA A 19 16.55 5.56 -1.45
C ALA A 19 17.93 6.08 -1.07
N PHE A 20 18.68 6.62 -2.04
CA PHE A 20 19.99 7.22 -1.80
C PHE A 20 19.89 8.39 -0.83
N VAL A 21 18.93 9.30 -1.01
CA VAL A 21 18.71 10.43 -0.09
C VAL A 21 18.37 9.93 1.32
N VAL A 22 17.45 8.96 1.43
CA VAL A 22 17.06 8.39 2.72
C VAL A 22 18.25 7.73 3.44
N VAL A 23 19.04 6.94 2.72
CA VAL A 23 20.22 6.24 3.28
C VAL A 23 21.34 7.22 3.61
N LEU A 24 21.56 8.28 2.83
CA LEU A 24 22.56 9.29 3.15
C LEU A 24 22.24 10.02 4.47
N CYS A 25 20.98 10.35 4.69
CA CYS A 25 20.57 11.08 5.89
C CYS A 25 20.64 10.23 7.16
N TRP A 26 20.44 8.90 7.06
CA TRP A 26 20.14 8.07 8.24
C TRP A 26 20.77 6.67 8.23
N GLY A 27 21.39 6.23 7.14
CA GLY A 27 21.72 4.82 6.92
C GLY A 27 22.85 4.28 7.80
N GLY A 28 23.82 5.11 8.21
CA GLY A 28 25.06 4.65 8.84
C GLY A 28 24.88 3.77 10.09
N GLY A 29 23.78 3.95 10.83
CA GLY A 29 23.47 3.18 12.05
C GLY A 29 22.47 2.02 11.87
N TYR A 30 21.88 1.84 10.68
CA TYR A 30 20.71 0.96 10.50
C TYR A 30 20.86 -0.07 9.37
N MET A 31 22.10 -0.49 9.08
CA MET A 31 22.38 -1.41 7.98
C MET A 31 21.71 -2.78 8.15
N VAL A 32 21.57 -3.26 9.39
CA VAL A 32 20.91 -4.54 9.69
C VAL A 32 19.42 -4.46 9.39
N GLU A 33 18.76 -3.39 9.86
CA GLU A 33 17.33 -3.14 9.67
C GLU A 33 17.00 -2.90 8.19
N LEU A 34 17.82 -2.10 7.49
CA LEU A 34 17.69 -1.87 6.05
C LEU A 34 17.81 -3.18 5.27
N SER A 35 18.76 -4.05 5.65
CA SER A 35 18.93 -5.36 5.01
C SER A 35 17.74 -6.29 5.28
N ALA A 36 17.21 -6.29 6.50
CA ALA A 36 16.03 -7.07 6.87
C ALA A 36 14.77 -6.61 6.11
N LEU A 37 14.56 -5.29 6.00
CA LEU A 37 13.48 -4.71 5.19
C LEU A 37 13.63 -5.10 3.72
N CYS A 38 14.83 -4.97 3.15
CA CYS A 38 15.12 -5.32 1.77
C CYS A 38 14.81 -6.79 1.48
N LEU A 39 15.25 -7.71 2.37
CA LEU A 39 14.93 -9.13 2.26
C LEU A 39 13.42 -9.38 2.34
N GLY A 40 12.74 -8.78 3.31
CA GLY A 40 11.29 -8.93 3.47
C GLY A 40 10.51 -8.51 2.23
N TYR A 41 10.80 -7.32 1.67
CA TYR A 41 10.16 -6.86 0.44
C TYR A 41 10.56 -7.66 -0.79
N THR A 42 11.77 -8.21 -0.83
CA THR A 42 12.20 -9.14 -1.88
C THR A 42 11.36 -10.41 -1.88
N LEU A 43 11.14 -11.03 -0.71
CA LEU A 43 10.31 -12.22 -0.59
C LEU A 43 8.85 -11.94 -0.99
N VAL A 44 8.30 -10.80 -0.55
CA VAL A 44 6.95 -10.35 -0.92
C VAL A 44 6.80 -10.21 -2.44
N ILE A 45 7.72 -9.50 -3.10
CA ILE A 45 7.58 -9.24 -4.54
C ILE A 45 7.84 -10.51 -5.36
N ILE A 46 8.75 -11.39 -4.94
CA ILE A 46 8.96 -12.69 -5.58
C ILE A 46 7.67 -13.52 -5.51
N ALA A 47 7.01 -13.59 -4.35
CA ALA A 47 5.74 -14.31 -4.22
C ALA A 47 4.67 -13.74 -5.17
N ALA A 48 4.55 -12.41 -5.25
CA ALA A 48 3.63 -11.75 -6.18
C ALA A 48 3.97 -12.01 -7.65
N TYR A 49 5.26 -12.09 -8.00
CA TYR A 49 5.72 -12.41 -9.35
C TYR A 49 5.40 -13.85 -9.72
N VAL A 50 5.67 -14.81 -8.84
CA VAL A 50 5.36 -16.22 -9.06
C VAL A 50 3.85 -16.41 -9.24
N PHE A 51 3.04 -15.77 -8.38
CA PHE A 51 1.59 -15.79 -8.51
C PHE A 51 1.13 -15.22 -9.85
N THR A 52 1.61 -14.02 -10.22
CA THR A 52 1.23 -13.34 -11.47
C THR A 52 1.69 -14.14 -12.71
N ALA A 53 2.92 -14.67 -12.69
CA ALA A 53 3.44 -15.53 -13.74
C ALA A 53 2.58 -16.78 -13.94
N SER A 54 2.12 -17.38 -12.83
CA SER A 54 1.25 -18.56 -12.86
C SER A 54 -0.11 -18.24 -13.50
N LEU A 55 -0.70 -17.08 -13.19
CA LEU A 55 -1.94 -16.62 -13.82
C LEU A 55 -1.77 -16.36 -15.33
N VAL A 56 -0.68 -15.69 -15.71
CA VAL A 56 -0.36 -15.39 -17.12
C VAL A 56 -0.13 -16.67 -17.91
N LEU A 57 0.59 -17.64 -17.32
CA LEU A 57 0.84 -18.94 -17.93
C LEU A 57 -0.46 -19.74 -18.07
N ALA A 58 -1.28 -19.82 -17.01
CA ALA A 58 -2.57 -20.51 -17.05
C ALA A 58 -3.48 -19.94 -18.13
N HIS A 59 -3.55 -18.60 -18.24
CA HIS A 59 -4.31 -17.93 -19.30
C HIS A 59 -3.75 -18.24 -20.70
N ALA A 60 -2.42 -18.24 -20.87
CA ALA A 60 -1.78 -18.57 -22.14
C ALA A 60 -2.04 -20.02 -22.56
N VAL A 61 -2.00 -20.98 -21.63
CA VAL A 61 -2.35 -22.38 -21.89
C VAL A 61 -3.82 -22.49 -22.29
N TRP A 62 -4.73 -21.93 -21.47
CA TRP A 62 -6.17 -21.97 -21.72
C TRP A 62 -6.53 -21.41 -23.10
N THR A 63 -6.02 -20.23 -23.46
CA THR A 63 -6.30 -19.61 -24.77
C THR A 63 -5.74 -20.39 -25.96
N ARG A 64 -4.61 -21.08 -25.79
CA ARG A 64 -3.96 -21.85 -26.87
C ARG A 64 -4.58 -23.23 -27.07
N ASP A 65 -5.05 -23.83 -25.98
CA ASP A 65 -5.79 -25.09 -25.99
C ASP A 65 -7.16 -24.92 -26.67
N HIS A 66 -7.88 -23.83 -26.35
CA HIS A 66 -9.13 -23.47 -27.03
C HIS A 66 -8.94 -23.16 -28.53
N ARG A 67 -7.70 -22.92 -28.97
CA ARG A 67 -7.33 -22.71 -30.39
C ARG A 67 -6.79 -23.98 -31.05
N GLY A 68 -6.80 -25.13 -30.37
CA GLY A 68 -6.36 -26.42 -30.92
C GLY A 68 -4.85 -26.57 -31.11
N THR A 69 -4.03 -25.73 -30.47
CA THR A 69 -2.56 -25.74 -30.63
C THR A 69 -1.80 -26.46 -29.51
N SER A 70 -2.47 -26.78 -28.41
CA SER A 70 -1.97 -27.42 -27.16
C SER A 70 -0.44 -27.35 -26.95
N PRO A 71 0.12 -26.14 -26.75
CA PRO A 71 1.56 -25.94 -26.64
C PRO A 71 2.10 -26.47 -25.31
N SER A 72 3.34 -26.95 -25.30
CA SER A 72 4.01 -27.30 -24.05
C SER A 72 4.27 -26.05 -23.19
N ILE A 73 4.14 -26.17 -21.87
CA ILE A 73 4.44 -25.08 -20.92
C ILE A 73 5.87 -24.53 -21.13
N THR A 74 6.83 -25.41 -21.40
CA THR A 74 8.22 -25.03 -21.66
C THR A 74 8.38 -24.16 -22.89
N SER A 75 7.60 -24.42 -23.95
CA SER A 75 7.60 -23.59 -25.15
C SER A 75 7.03 -22.19 -24.90
N LEU A 76 5.96 -22.08 -24.09
CA LEU A 76 5.37 -20.80 -23.72
C LEU A 76 6.34 -19.95 -22.88
N ILE A 77 6.98 -20.56 -21.89
CA ILE A 77 7.99 -19.88 -21.06
C ILE A 77 9.17 -19.43 -21.91
N ARG A 78 9.70 -20.30 -22.79
CA ARG A 78 10.81 -19.96 -23.68
C ARG A 78 10.44 -18.84 -24.66
N ALA A 79 9.23 -18.87 -25.22
CA ALA A 79 8.74 -17.82 -26.10
C ALA A 79 8.63 -16.48 -25.36
N PHE A 80 8.04 -16.47 -24.16
CA PHE A 80 7.94 -15.27 -23.33
C PHE A 80 9.33 -14.69 -23.00
N LEU A 81 10.25 -15.51 -22.48
CA LEU A 81 11.58 -15.06 -22.09
C LEU A 81 12.41 -14.59 -23.29
N SER A 82 12.31 -15.28 -24.43
CA SER A 82 13.02 -14.89 -25.66
C SER A 82 12.48 -13.57 -26.23
N GLU A 83 11.17 -13.34 -26.19
CA GLU A 83 10.57 -12.06 -26.57
C GLU A 83 11.07 -10.92 -25.68
N ARG A 84 11.03 -11.10 -24.35
CA ARG A 84 11.53 -10.11 -23.38
C ARG A 84 12.99 -9.78 -23.63
N TRP A 85 13.82 -10.81 -23.80
CA TRP A 85 15.23 -10.62 -24.08
C TRP A 85 15.47 -9.88 -25.39
N ARG A 86 14.73 -10.22 -26.44
CA ARG A 86 14.86 -9.59 -27.77
C ARG A 86 14.42 -8.12 -27.77
N VAL A 87 13.35 -7.77 -27.05
CA VAL A 87 12.74 -6.43 -27.12
C VAL A 87 13.45 -5.44 -26.20
N ASP A 88 13.75 -5.81 -24.96
CA ASP A 88 14.32 -4.88 -23.97
C ASP A 88 15.31 -5.54 -23.00
N ARG A 89 15.87 -6.70 -23.36
CA ARG A 89 16.81 -7.46 -22.54
C ARG A 89 16.24 -7.83 -21.15
N GLY A 90 14.91 -7.93 -21.04
CA GLY A 90 14.22 -8.26 -19.78
C GLY A 90 13.99 -7.07 -18.86
N LEU A 91 14.28 -5.85 -19.31
CA LEU A 91 14.12 -4.65 -18.48
C LEU A 91 12.68 -4.47 -17.98
N SER A 92 11.68 -4.69 -18.83
CA SER A 92 10.27 -4.64 -18.43
C SER A 92 9.91 -5.66 -17.35
N LEU A 93 10.64 -6.77 -17.24
CA LEU A 93 10.42 -7.78 -16.21
C LEU A 93 11.09 -7.39 -14.87
N TRP A 94 12.34 -6.91 -14.92
CA TRP A 94 13.13 -6.68 -13.70
C TRP A 94 12.92 -5.31 -13.07
N GLN A 95 12.69 -4.27 -13.89
CA GLN A 95 12.58 -2.91 -13.39
C GLN A 95 11.44 -2.73 -12.36
N PRO A 96 10.22 -3.25 -12.54
CA PRO A 96 9.16 -3.07 -11.55
C PRO A 96 9.50 -3.73 -10.22
N MET A 97 10.19 -4.89 -10.25
CA MET A 97 10.63 -5.62 -9.05
C MET A 97 11.64 -4.79 -8.27
N LEU A 98 12.68 -4.30 -8.94
CA LEU A 98 13.71 -3.48 -8.33
C LEU A 98 13.14 -2.15 -7.81
N THR A 99 12.23 -1.54 -8.57
CA THR A 99 11.54 -0.31 -8.15
C THR A 99 10.79 -0.55 -6.84
N PHE A 100 10.05 -1.65 -6.73
CA PHE A 100 9.33 -1.99 -5.50
C PHE A 100 10.25 -2.27 -4.32
N ILE A 101 11.27 -3.11 -4.49
CA ILE A 101 12.20 -3.46 -3.40
C ILE A 101 12.86 -2.20 -2.85
N ILE A 102 13.40 -1.36 -3.74
CA ILE A 102 14.12 -0.13 -3.36
C ILE A 102 13.15 0.89 -2.74
N MET A 103 12.01 1.14 -3.39
CA MET A 103 11.02 2.10 -2.90
C MET A 103 10.45 1.70 -1.55
N MET A 104 10.00 0.46 -1.39
CA MET A 104 9.37 0.01 -0.15
C MET A 104 10.36 -0.08 1.00
N THR A 105 11.60 -0.51 0.74
CA THR A 105 12.67 -0.50 1.76
C THR A 105 12.94 0.92 2.25
N ALA A 106 13.21 1.84 1.32
CA ALA A 106 13.51 3.22 1.64
C ALA A 106 12.35 3.93 2.34
N PHE A 107 11.13 3.76 1.82
CA PHE A 107 9.94 4.40 2.37
C PHE A 107 9.63 3.90 3.79
N THR A 108 9.64 2.58 4.01
CA THR A 108 9.34 1.99 5.31
C THR A 108 10.39 2.36 6.35
N PHE A 109 11.65 2.48 5.94
CA PHE A 109 12.70 3.00 6.79
C PHE A 109 12.52 4.49 7.10
N PHE A 110 12.28 5.34 6.09
CA PHE A 110 11.98 6.77 6.27
C PHE A 110 10.81 7.01 7.22
N LYS A 111 9.72 6.24 7.06
CA LYS A 111 8.51 6.32 7.88
C LYS A 111 8.78 6.02 9.36
N GLN A 112 9.74 5.15 9.67
CA GLN A 112 10.04 4.72 11.04
C GLN A 112 11.20 5.48 11.68
N SER A 113 12.12 6.02 10.86
CA SER A 113 13.27 6.80 11.33
C SER A 113 12.95 8.29 11.36
N THR A 114 12.59 8.88 10.21
CA THR A 114 12.42 10.32 10.04
C THR A 114 11.06 10.80 10.55
N LEU A 115 9.95 10.20 10.11
CA LEU A 115 8.61 10.66 10.52
C LEU A 115 8.35 10.46 12.02
N ARG A 116 9.10 9.56 12.67
CA ARG A 116 9.05 9.40 14.12
C ARG A 116 9.36 10.69 14.88
N GLY A 117 10.27 11.51 14.34
CA GLY A 117 10.66 12.80 14.92
C GLY A 117 9.79 13.99 14.48
N ALA A 118 8.74 13.78 13.67
CA ALA A 118 7.97 14.88 13.08
C ALA A 118 6.92 15.52 14.02
N GLY A 119 6.70 14.98 15.22
CA GLY A 119 5.89 15.60 16.28
C GLY A 119 4.37 15.47 16.14
N PHE A 120 3.83 15.02 15.00
CA PHE A 120 2.40 14.73 14.75
C PHE A 120 1.40 15.83 15.16
N GLY A 121 1.80 17.10 15.15
CA GLY A 121 1.01 18.22 15.67
C GLY A 121 -0.19 18.67 14.82
N TYR A 122 -0.37 18.17 13.59
CA TYR A 122 -1.48 18.61 12.73
C TYR A 122 -2.82 17.95 13.04
N GLY A 123 -2.84 16.92 13.89
CA GLY A 123 -4.05 16.18 14.25
C GLY A 123 -5.26 17.06 14.61
N PRO A 124 -5.15 18.06 15.51
CA PRO A 124 -6.26 18.91 15.90
C PRO A 124 -6.86 19.74 14.74
N TRP A 125 -6.00 20.28 13.86
CA TRP A 125 -6.43 21.08 12.72
C TRP A 125 -7.19 20.24 11.69
N ILE A 126 -6.69 19.04 11.39
CA ILE A 126 -7.34 18.10 10.46
C ILE A 126 -8.69 17.67 11.02
N ALA A 127 -8.73 17.30 12.31
CA ALA A 127 -9.96 16.86 12.96
C ALA A 127 -11.04 17.95 12.98
N GLU A 128 -10.65 19.23 13.10
CA GLU A 128 -11.59 20.35 12.99
C GLU A 128 -12.08 20.58 11.56
N ALA A 129 -11.20 20.45 10.56
CA ALA A 129 -11.59 20.52 9.16
C ALA A 129 -12.59 19.42 8.79
N ASP A 130 -12.36 18.19 9.27
CA ASP A 130 -13.30 17.07 9.08
C ASP A 130 -14.66 17.37 9.72
N ARG A 131 -14.67 17.89 10.96
CA ARG A 131 -15.91 18.26 11.64
C ARG A 131 -16.65 19.38 10.90
N ALA A 132 -15.94 20.37 10.37
CA ALA A 132 -16.54 21.45 9.59
C ALA A 132 -17.17 20.93 8.29
N LEU A 133 -16.56 19.94 7.65
CA LEU A 133 -17.04 19.36 6.40
C LEU A 133 -18.26 18.44 6.60
N PHE A 134 -18.25 17.61 7.66
CA PHE A 134 -19.28 16.59 7.89
C PHE A 134 -20.32 16.99 8.96
N GLY A 135 -20.15 18.13 9.63
CA GLY A 135 -20.97 18.59 10.75
C GLY A 135 -20.77 17.80 12.05
N THR A 136 -19.96 16.74 12.03
CA THR A 136 -19.65 15.84 13.14
C THR A 136 -18.32 15.12 12.86
N ASP A 137 -17.76 14.41 13.83
CA ASP A 137 -16.66 13.49 13.55
C ASP A 137 -17.14 12.37 12.59
N PRO A 138 -16.49 12.17 11.43
CA PRO A 138 -16.97 11.25 10.39
C PRO A 138 -17.08 9.78 10.83
N TRP A 139 -16.24 9.35 11.79
CA TRP A 139 -16.32 7.98 12.33
C TRP A 139 -17.70 7.69 12.92
N ARG A 140 -18.37 8.69 13.53
CA ARG A 140 -19.72 8.53 14.08
C ARG A 140 -20.72 8.15 13.00
N ILE A 141 -20.60 8.75 11.81
CA ILE A 141 -21.45 8.42 10.65
C ILE A 141 -21.21 6.96 10.25
N THR A 142 -19.95 6.56 10.11
CA THR A 142 -19.62 5.18 9.71
C THR A 142 -20.07 4.14 10.74
N HIS A 143 -20.02 4.45 12.04
CA HIS A 143 -20.47 3.57 13.13
C HIS A 143 -22.00 3.48 13.23
N VAL A 144 -22.73 4.51 12.79
CA VAL A 144 -24.20 4.42 12.63
C VAL A 144 -24.56 3.52 11.45
N VAL A 145 -23.85 3.64 10.32
CA VAL A 145 -24.13 2.84 9.11
C VAL A 145 -23.68 1.38 9.28
N LEU A 146 -22.53 1.15 9.90
CA LEU A 146 -21.93 -0.16 10.14
C LEU A 146 -21.96 -0.51 11.64
N ALA A 147 -23.15 -0.52 12.23
CA ALA A 147 -23.33 -0.68 13.67
C ALA A 147 -23.07 -2.09 14.22
N SER A 148 -22.84 -3.09 13.35
CA SER A 148 -22.61 -4.48 13.77
C SER A 148 -21.11 -4.77 13.93
N PRO A 149 -20.68 -5.45 15.01
CA PRO A 149 -19.30 -5.91 15.14
C PRO A 149 -18.84 -6.77 13.94
N TRP A 150 -19.75 -7.54 13.34
CA TRP A 150 -19.46 -8.34 12.15
C TRP A 150 -19.24 -7.49 10.90
N SER A 151 -19.98 -6.39 10.75
CA SER A 151 -19.72 -5.44 9.66
C SER A 151 -18.38 -4.72 9.84
N THR A 152 -18.02 -4.35 11.08
CA THR A 152 -16.70 -3.80 11.38
C THR A 152 -15.59 -4.79 11.06
N GLN A 153 -15.76 -6.07 11.43
CA GLN A 153 -14.76 -7.10 11.14
C GLN A 153 -14.61 -7.35 9.63
N ALA A 154 -15.71 -7.39 8.89
CA ALA A 154 -15.65 -7.54 7.43
C ALA A 154 -14.92 -6.35 6.78
N LEU A 155 -15.19 -5.13 7.25
CA LEU A 155 -14.51 -3.92 6.79
C LEU A 155 -13.02 -3.94 7.17
N ASP A 156 -12.68 -4.34 8.39
CA ASP A 156 -11.31 -4.49 8.88
C ASP A 156 -10.49 -5.47 8.03
N LEU A 157 -11.05 -6.64 7.73
CA LEU A 157 -10.41 -7.63 6.86
C LEU A 157 -10.20 -7.09 5.43
N ALA A 158 -11.23 -6.47 4.85
CA ALA A 158 -11.15 -5.92 3.50
C ALA A 158 -10.17 -4.73 3.41
N TYR A 159 -10.13 -3.88 4.43
CA TYR A 159 -9.18 -2.77 4.54
C TYR A 159 -7.75 -3.28 4.55
N HIS A 160 -7.43 -4.28 5.38
CA HIS A 160 -6.07 -4.83 5.48
C HIS A 160 -5.62 -5.64 4.25
N ALA A 161 -6.55 -6.05 3.39
CA ALA A 161 -6.22 -6.74 2.14
C ALA A 161 -5.48 -5.85 1.12
N TRP A 162 -5.36 -4.54 1.35
CA TRP A 162 -4.83 -3.55 0.38
C TRP A 162 -3.37 -3.81 -0.04
N PHE A 163 -2.60 -4.49 0.80
CA PHE A 163 -1.22 -4.86 0.51
C PHE A 163 -1.13 -5.80 -0.71
N ALA A 164 -2.17 -6.61 -0.94
CA ALA A 164 -2.26 -7.50 -2.09
C ALA A 164 -2.35 -6.73 -3.42
N PRO A 165 -3.37 -5.87 -3.70
CA PRO A 165 -3.40 -5.11 -4.94
C PRO A 165 -2.24 -4.12 -5.08
N MET A 166 -1.69 -3.60 -3.97
CA MET A 166 -0.48 -2.78 -3.99
C MET A 166 0.70 -3.52 -4.63
N THR A 167 0.98 -4.73 -4.16
CA THR A 167 2.11 -5.54 -4.63
C THR A 167 1.82 -6.18 -5.99
N LEU A 168 0.61 -6.72 -6.17
CA LEU A 168 0.19 -7.36 -7.42
C LEU A 168 0.13 -6.36 -8.57
N GLY A 169 -0.27 -5.10 -8.35
CA GLY A 169 -0.26 -4.08 -9.39
C GLY A 169 1.14 -3.85 -9.98
N VAL A 170 2.18 -3.87 -9.13
CA VAL A 170 3.57 -3.82 -9.60
C VAL A 170 3.96 -5.10 -10.34
N ALA A 171 3.58 -6.27 -9.83
CA ALA A 171 3.85 -7.53 -10.51
C ALA A 171 3.19 -7.58 -11.89
N PHE A 172 1.93 -7.17 -12.03
CA PHE A 172 1.25 -7.07 -13.32
C PHE A 172 1.96 -6.13 -14.31
N CYS A 173 2.57 -5.05 -13.83
CA CYS A 173 3.39 -4.19 -14.70
C CYS A 173 4.57 -4.94 -15.33
N ALA A 174 5.15 -5.91 -14.63
CA ALA A 174 6.27 -6.71 -15.13
C ALA A 174 5.88 -7.70 -16.24
N PHE A 175 4.65 -8.18 -16.20
CA PHE A 175 4.10 -9.09 -17.19
C PHE A 175 3.31 -8.38 -18.30
N ALA A 176 3.06 -7.07 -18.19
CA ALA A 176 2.52 -6.26 -19.27
C ALA A 176 3.45 -6.24 -20.49
N ARG A 177 2.93 -5.97 -21.69
CA ARG A 177 3.75 -5.91 -22.91
C ARG A 177 4.94 -4.96 -22.75
N PRO A 178 6.14 -5.30 -23.27
CA PRO A 178 7.28 -4.39 -23.25
C PRO A 178 6.91 -3.02 -23.84
N GLY A 179 7.27 -1.93 -23.16
CA GLY A 179 6.89 -0.57 -23.57
C GLY A 179 5.45 -0.17 -23.25
N SER A 180 4.72 -0.93 -22.42
CA SER A 180 3.37 -0.56 -21.97
C SER A 180 3.37 0.81 -21.28
N ILE A 181 2.69 1.78 -21.90
CA ILE A 181 2.50 3.13 -21.35
C ILE A 181 1.74 3.07 -20.03
N LEU A 182 0.75 2.16 -19.90
CA LEU A 182 -0.01 1.99 -18.67
C LEU A 182 0.88 1.51 -17.52
N ALA A 183 1.74 0.52 -17.76
CA ALA A 183 2.68 0.01 -16.74
C ALA A 183 3.65 1.10 -16.29
N TRP A 184 4.18 1.89 -17.24
CA TRP A 184 5.03 3.03 -16.93
C TRP A 184 4.30 4.09 -16.10
N ARG A 185 3.09 4.52 -16.52
CA ARG A 185 2.28 5.51 -15.79
C ARG A 185 1.96 5.03 -14.38
N TYR A 186 1.62 3.75 -14.24
CA TYR A 186 1.35 3.13 -12.95
C TYR A 186 2.56 3.20 -12.04
N LEU A 187 3.74 2.73 -12.48
CA LEU A 187 4.96 2.71 -11.67
C LEU A 187 5.46 4.12 -11.34
N ALA A 188 5.41 5.05 -12.30
CA ALA A 188 5.77 6.44 -12.05
C ALA A 188 4.85 7.07 -11.00
N THR A 189 3.53 6.90 -11.14
CA THR A 189 2.56 7.40 -10.17
C THR A 189 2.75 6.73 -8.81
N TYR A 190 2.97 5.41 -8.78
CA TYR A 190 3.28 4.66 -7.56
C TYR A 190 4.45 5.30 -6.81
N CYS A 191 5.60 5.50 -7.48
CA CYS A 191 6.76 6.15 -6.88
C CYS A 191 6.46 7.56 -6.37
N LEU A 192 5.74 8.37 -7.17
CA LEU A 192 5.38 9.73 -6.79
C LEU A 192 4.44 9.76 -5.58
N LEU A 193 3.51 8.82 -5.44
CA LEU A 193 2.63 8.76 -4.27
C LEU A 193 3.45 8.49 -2.99
N TRP A 194 4.36 7.51 -2.98
CA TRP A 194 5.21 7.23 -1.81
C TRP A 194 6.13 8.39 -1.45
N ILE A 195 6.69 9.07 -2.45
CA ILE A 195 7.60 10.20 -2.22
C ILE A 195 6.82 11.45 -1.79
N LEU A 196 5.88 11.90 -2.62
CA LEU A 196 5.19 13.18 -2.41
C LEU A 196 4.22 13.10 -1.24
N LEU A 197 3.33 12.11 -1.22
CA LEU A 197 2.33 12.00 -0.15
C LEU A 197 2.96 11.33 1.07
N GLY A 198 3.55 10.15 0.86
CA GLY A 198 4.07 9.32 1.94
C GLY A 198 5.25 9.91 2.70
N SER A 199 6.07 10.74 2.03
CA SER A 199 7.30 11.26 2.63
C SER A 199 7.25 12.77 2.83
N PHE A 200 7.12 13.53 1.74
CA PHE A 200 7.20 14.98 1.78
C PHE A 200 6.00 15.60 2.53
N LEU A 201 4.77 15.36 2.06
CA LEU A 201 3.58 15.91 2.71
C LEU A 201 3.36 15.32 4.10
N ALA A 202 3.69 14.05 4.32
CA ALA A 202 3.63 13.44 5.65
C ALA A 202 4.60 14.08 6.66
N TYR A 203 5.77 14.56 6.19
CA TYR A 203 6.71 15.28 7.03
C TYR A 203 6.31 16.75 7.26
N VAL A 204 5.71 17.41 6.26
CA VAL A 204 5.26 18.81 6.34
C VAL A 204 3.97 18.94 7.17
N PHE A 205 3.06 17.97 7.05
CA PHE A 205 1.76 17.93 7.74
C PHE A 205 1.62 16.67 8.62
N PRO A 206 2.51 16.48 9.61
CA PRO A 206 2.56 15.23 10.35
C PRO A 206 1.32 15.07 11.22
N ALA A 207 0.61 13.96 11.01
CA ALA A 207 -0.54 13.55 11.82
C ALA A 207 -0.51 12.04 12.05
N ALA A 208 -0.87 11.60 13.26
CA ALA A 208 -0.82 10.20 13.64
C ALA A 208 -2.15 9.45 13.35
N GLY A 209 -3.27 10.17 13.29
CA GLY A 209 -4.62 9.61 13.07
C GLY A 209 -5.47 9.58 14.35
N PRO A 210 -6.80 9.44 14.23
CA PRO A 210 -7.74 9.50 15.36
C PRO A 210 -7.44 8.52 16.50
N ILE A 211 -7.05 7.28 16.18
CA ILE A 211 -6.79 6.25 17.19
C ILE A 211 -5.61 6.60 18.11
N TYR A 212 -4.66 7.38 17.62
CA TYR A 212 -3.49 7.80 18.40
C TYR A 212 -3.61 9.22 18.94
N PHE A 213 -4.78 9.85 18.84
CA PHE A 213 -4.95 11.25 19.23
C PHE A 213 -4.52 11.48 20.68
N ALA A 214 -5.00 10.66 21.63
CA ALA A 214 -4.60 10.75 23.04
C ALA A 214 -3.13 10.39 23.31
N SER A 215 -2.44 9.72 22.37
CA SER A 215 -1.01 9.39 22.52
C SER A 215 -0.07 10.51 22.07
N PHE A 216 -0.54 11.39 21.19
CA PHE A 216 0.29 12.46 20.59
C PHE A 216 -0.22 13.87 20.88
N GLN A 217 -1.47 14.03 21.30
CA GLN A 217 -2.08 15.31 21.62
C GLN A 217 -2.33 15.43 23.13
N HIS A 218 -2.30 16.66 23.62
CA HIS A 218 -2.54 16.97 25.05
C HIS A 218 -4.03 16.84 25.43
N GLU A 219 -4.93 16.81 24.45
CA GLU A 219 -6.37 16.61 24.64
C GLU A 219 -6.72 15.12 24.56
N THR A 220 -7.02 14.53 25.72
CA THR A 220 -7.27 13.08 25.84
C THR A 220 -8.72 12.68 25.60
N GLY A 221 -9.67 13.63 25.55
CA GLY A 221 -11.10 13.35 25.41
C GLY A 221 -11.58 13.12 23.97
N ARG A 222 -10.89 13.69 22.98
CA ARG A 222 -11.28 13.58 21.57
C ARG A 222 -11.02 12.17 21.05
N PHE A 223 -11.99 11.60 20.33
CA PHE A 223 -12.00 10.22 19.82
C PHE A 223 -12.02 9.08 20.86
N VAL A 224 -12.21 9.37 22.16
CA VAL A 224 -12.39 8.31 23.18
C VAL A 224 -13.59 7.40 22.86
N GLY A 225 -14.68 7.98 22.34
CA GLY A 225 -15.83 7.19 21.91
C GLY A 225 -15.48 6.18 20.81
N LEU A 226 -14.61 6.56 19.85
CA LEU A 226 -14.17 5.68 18.77
C LEU A 226 -13.36 4.50 19.31
N THR A 227 -12.37 4.77 20.16
CA THR A 227 -11.53 3.71 20.74
C THR A 227 -12.34 2.76 21.62
N GLN A 228 -13.30 3.28 22.39
CA GLN A 228 -14.23 2.48 23.19
C GLN A 228 -15.17 1.63 22.32
N SER A 229 -15.75 2.20 21.27
CA SER A 229 -16.60 1.45 20.32
C SER A 229 -15.84 0.28 19.71
N LEU A 230 -14.66 0.51 19.13
CA LEU A 230 -13.84 -0.56 18.53
C LEU A 230 -13.44 -1.63 19.54
N ALA A 231 -13.09 -1.25 20.77
CA ALA A 231 -12.77 -2.21 21.83
C ALA A 231 -14.00 -3.06 22.23
N SER A 232 -15.18 -2.46 22.31
CA SER A 232 -16.42 -3.17 22.62
C SER A 232 -16.83 -4.15 21.52
N GLU A 233 -16.63 -3.77 20.25
CA GLU A 233 -16.89 -4.62 19.08
C GLU A 233 -15.92 -5.80 19.01
N ASP A 234 -14.62 -5.57 19.25
CA ASP A 234 -13.63 -6.64 19.35
C ASP A 234 -13.97 -7.64 20.46
N ALA A 235 -14.36 -7.16 21.65
CA ALA A 235 -14.78 -8.01 22.75
C ALA A 235 -16.04 -8.84 22.39
N ALA A 236 -17.03 -8.22 21.74
CA ALA A 236 -18.24 -8.91 21.28
C ALA A 236 -17.92 -10.00 20.25
N LEU A 237 -17.04 -9.72 19.27
CA LEU A 237 -16.59 -10.69 18.27
C LEU A 237 -15.89 -11.89 18.92
N ARG A 238 -14.97 -11.64 19.85
CA ARG A 238 -14.23 -12.70 20.55
C ARG A 238 -15.13 -13.55 21.45
N ALA A 239 -16.13 -12.95 22.09
CA ALA A 239 -17.13 -13.69 22.86
C ALA A 239 -17.93 -14.69 21.99
N HIS A 240 -18.07 -14.41 20.69
CA HIS A 240 -18.67 -15.30 19.70
C HIS A 240 -17.66 -16.23 19.00
N GLY A 241 -16.42 -16.32 19.50
CA GLY A 241 -15.38 -17.20 18.94
C GLY A 241 -14.69 -16.68 17.66
N ALA A 242 -14.96 -15.43 17.25
CA ALA A 242 -14.27 -14.83 16.11
C ALA A 242 -12.88 -14.31 16.49
N ALA A 243 -12.02 -14.07 15.49
CA ALA A 243 -10.64 -13.62 15.69
C ALA A 243 -10.47 -12.18 16.23
N GLY A 244 -11.57 -11.45 16.44
CA GLY A 244 -11.56 -10.04 16.81
C GLY A 244 -11.18 -9.11 15.64
N LEU A 245 -10.77 -7.88 15.97
CA LEU A 245 -10.34 -6.86 15.02
C LEU A 245 -8.82 -6.84 14.89
N SER A 246 -8.34 -6.97 13.65
CA SER A 246 -6.92 -6.86 13.29
C SER A 246 -6.41 -5.44 13.44
N ALA A 247 -7.24 -4.43 13.15
CA ALA A 247 -6.92 -3.03 13.38
C ALA A 247 -6.39 -2.76 14.78
N LEU A 248 -7.07 -3.22 15.84
CA LEU A 248 -6.63 -2.99 17.23
C LEU A 248 -5.24 -3.58 17.51
N ARG A 249 -4.97 -4.79 16.99
CA ARG A 249 -3.65 -5.43 17.14
C ARG A 249 -2.55 -4.63 16.45
N TYR A 250 -2.79 -4.22 15.19
CA TYR A 250 -1.82 -3.43 14.44
C TYR A 250 -1.62 -2.04 15.04
N GLN A 251 -2.69 -1.42 15.53
CA GLN A 251 -2.63 -0.12 16.18
C GLN A 251 -1.72 -0.16 17.42
N GLN A 252 -1.93 -1.17 18.27
CA GLN A 252 -1.11 -1.39 19.45
C GLN A 252 0.35 -1.69 19.09
N GLN A 253 0.59 -2.60 18.13
CA GLN A 253 1.93 -2.97 17.70
C GLN A 253 2.71 -1.78 17.14
N LEU A 254 2.07 -0.98 16.27
CA LEU A 254 2.67 0.22 15.71
C LEU A 254 3.04 1.25 16.79
N LEU A 255 2.20 1.44 17.80
CA LEU A 255 2.48 2.35 18.92
C LEU A 255 3.63 1.85 19.80
N VAL A 256 3.71 0.54 20.07
CA VAL A 256 4.82 -0.06 20.82
C VAL A 256 6.13 0.11 20.05
N ASN A 257 6.14 -0.20 18.75
CA ASN A 257 7.32 -0.03 17.91
C ASN A 257 7.75 1.43 17.82
N PHE A 258 6.78 2.34 17.73
CA PHE A 258 7.04 3.77 17.75
C PHE A 258 7.74 4.20 19.05
N LYS A 259 7.30 3.71 20.20
CA LYS A 259 7.92 4.04 21.49
C LYS A 259 9.33 3.48 21.62
N HIS A 260 9.55 2.25 21.15
CA HIS A 260 10.88 1.60 21.22
C HIS A 260 11.84 2.00 20.09
N GLY A 261 11.36 2.61 19.01
CA GLY A 261 12.18 2.92 17.85
C GLY A 261 12.54 1.71 16.99
N THR A 262 11.75 0.65 17.10
CA THR A 262 11.96 -0.58 16.35
C THR A 262 11.56 -0.36 14.89
N ILE A 263 12.49 -0.66 13.97
CA ILE A 263 12.21 -0.68 12.54
C ILE A 263 11.78 -2.09 12.15
N MET A 264 10.60 -2.21 11.57
CA MET A 264 10.10 -3.48 11.06
C MET A 264 9.29 -3.32 9.77
N LEU A 265 9.08 -4.44 9.09
CA LEU A 265 8.30 -4.46 7.85
C LEU A 265 6.85 -4.02 8.12
N GLY A 266 6.35 -3.08 7.30
CA GLY A 266 5.00 -2.53 7.45
C GLY A 266 4.81 -1.61 8.66
N GLY A 267 5.88 -1.23 9.36
CA GLY A 267 5.81 -0.37 10.54
C GLY A 267 5.71 1.14 10.24
N GLY A 268 5.66 1.94 11.31
CA GLY A 268 5.64 3.40 11.27
C GLY A 268 4.24 4.01 11.29
N ILE A 269 4.11 5.12 12.00
CA ILE A 269 2.86 5.88 12.18
C ILE A 269 2.89 7.11 11.26
N SER A 270 1.86 7.24 10.42
CA SER A 270 1.61 8.42 9.59
C SER A 270 0.22 8.32 9.00
N ALA A 271 -0.67 9.24 9.34
CA ALA A 271 -2.05 9.29 8.86
C ALA A 271 -2.26 10.33 7.75
N MET A 272 -1.59 11.48 7.76
CA MET A 272 -1.78 12.46 6.70
C MET A 272 -0.56 12.53 5.79
N PRO A 273 -0.73 12.59 4.46
CA PRO A 273 -1.91 12.14 3.68
C PRO A 273 -2.04 10.61 3.65
N SER A 274 -3.24 10.10 3.31
CA SER A 274 -3.51 8.67 3.27
C SER A 274 -2.98 7.99 2.00
N LEU A 275 -1.88 7.23 2.13
CA LEU A 275 -1.36 6.38 1.06
C LEU A 275 -2.30 5.22 0.70
N HIS A 276 -3.03 4.66 1.67
CA HIS A 276 -4.01 3.59 1.42
C HIS A 276 -5.06 4.06 0.40
N ASN A 277 -5.63 5.24 0.64
CA ASN A 277 -6.63 5.83 -0.26
C ASN A 277 -6.03 6.22 -1.61
N ALA A 278 -4.86 6.87 -1.62
CA ALA A 278 -4.21 7.28 -2.86
C ALA A 278 -3.87 6.08 -3.77
N LEU A 279 -3.37 4.99 -3.18
CA LEU A 279 -3.06 3.77 -3.91
C LEU A 279 -4.33 3.03 -4.34
N ALA A 280 -5.38 2.98 -3.52
CA ALA A 280 -6.65 2.38 -3.91
C ALA A 280 -7.27 3.08 -5.14
N VAL A 281 -7.18 4.41 -5.21
CA VAL A 281 -7.57 5.18 -6.40
C VAL A 281 -6.66 4.86 -7.59
N LEU A 282 -5.34 4.75 -7.39
CA LEU A 282 -4.43 4.32 -8.46
C LEU A 282 -4.81 2.94 -9.01
N PHE A 283 -5.18 1.98 -8.15
CA PHE A 283 -5.65 0.66 -8.57
C PHE A 283 -6.91 0.78 -9.42
N ALA A 284 -7.89 1.57 -8.99
CA ALA A 284 -9.13 1.81 -9.72
C ALA A 284 -8.88 2.43 -11.12
N CYS A 285 -8.05 3.46 -11.20
CA CYS A 285 -7.69 4.10 -12.46
C CYS A 285 -6.99 3.13 -13.41
N ALA A 286 -6.02 2.35 -12.92
CA ALA A 286 -5.29 1.39 -13.74
C ALA A 286 -6.19 0.24 -14.21
N ALA A 287 -7.00 -0.30 -13.31
CA ALA A 287 -7.98 -1.33 -13.61
C ALA A 287 -9.01 -0.90 -14.67
N GLY A 288 -9.47 0.35 -14.61
CA GLY A 288 -10.41 0.90 -15.60
C GLY A 288 -9.84 0.98 -17.02
N HIS A 289 -8.51 1.11 -17.16
CA HIS A 289 -7.82 1.03 -18.45
C HIS A 289 -7.63 -0.41 -18.95
N VAL A 290 -7.72 -1.40 -18.07
CA VAL A 290 -7.66 -2.83 -18.43
C VAL A 290 -9.03 -3.33 -18.86
N SER A 291 -10.06 -3.12 -18.03
CA SER A 291 -11.45 -3.41 -18.40
C SER A 291 -12.43 -2.63 -17.51
N ARG A 292 -13.61 -2.32 -18.06
CA ARG A 292 -14.65 -1.60 -17.29
C ARG A 292 -15.11 -2.35 -16.04
N PRO A 293 -15.36 -3.69 -16.07
CA PRO A 293 -15.76 -4.42 -14.87
C PRO A 293 -14.69 -4.39 -13.77
N LEU A 294 -13.41 -4.55 -14.14
CA LEU A 294 -12.31 -4.49 -13.17
C LEU A 294 -12.15 -3.08 -12.59
N GLY A 295 -12.33 -2.05 -13.42
CA GLY A 295 -12.35 -0.66 -12.96
C GLY A 295 -13.42 -0.39 -11.92
N TRP A 296 -14.66 -0.85 -12.14
CA TRP A 296 -15.73 -0.72 -11.16
C TRP A 296 -15.47 -1.51 -9.88
N LEU A 297 -14.97 -2.74 -10.00
CA LEU A 297 -14.59 -3.56 -8.84
C LEU A 297 -13.55 -2.84 -7.96
N MET A 298 -12.48 -2.33 -8.57
CA MET A 298 -11.43 -1.62 -7.84
C MET A 298 -11.89 -0.24 -7.34
N THR A 299 -12.84 0.40 -8.01
CA THR A 299 -13.48 1.64 -7.51
C THR A 299 -14.30 1.35 -6.25
N GLY A 300 -15.07 0.26 -6.24
CA GLY A 300 -15.76 -0.21 -5.04
C GLY A 300 -14.79 -0.53 -3.91
N TYR A 301 -13.66 -1.17 -4.23
CA TYR A 301 -12.59 -1.41 -3.26
C TYR A 301 -11.98 -0.12 -2.69
N ALA A 302 -11.78 0.91 -3.53
CA ALA A 302 -11.33 2.22 -3.06
C ALA A 302 -12.35 2.86 -2.09
N GLY A 303 -13.65 2.69 -2.33
CA GLY A 303 -14.71 3.08 -1.38
C GLY A 303 -14.61 2.34 -0.04
N ILE A 304 -14.34 1.03 -0.08
CA ILE A 304 -14.12 0.21 1.13
C ILE A 304 -12.90 0.71 1.91
N VAL A 305 -11.78 0.96 1.22
CA VAL A 305 -10.56 1.47 1.86
C VAL A 305 -10.81 2.84 2.50
N TRP A 306 -11.54 3.72 1.82
CA TRP A 306 -11.89 5.04 2.32
C TRP A 306 -12.78 5.00 3.56
N ILE A 307 -13.84 4.19 3.54
CA ILE A 307 -14.71 4.00 4.70
C ILE A 307 -13.93 3.32 5.84
N GLY A 308 -13.13 2.29 5.55
CA GLY A 308 -12.29 1.59 6.52
C GLY A 308 -11.25 2.48 7.18
N SER A 309 -10.63 3.40 6.43
CA SER A 309 -9.71 4.40 6.95
C SER A 309 -10.33 5.22 8.08
N ILE A 310 -11.58 5.65 7.91
CA ILE A 310 -12.33 6.49 8.86
C ILE A 310 -12.86 5.63 10.01
N HIS A 311 -13.57 4.55 9.68
CA HIS A 311 -14.29 3.71 10.64
C HIS A 311 -13.36 3.05 11.67
N LEU A 312 -12.16 2.65 11.23
CA LEU A 312 -11.15 2.03 12.09
C LEU A 312 -10.23 3.05 12.78
N GLY A 313 -10.40 4.35 12.51
CA GLY A 313 -9.63 5.42 13.15
C GLY A 313 -8.19 5.58 12.66
N TRP A 314 -7.89 5.15 11.43
CA TRP A 314 -6.57 5.34 10.81
C TRP A 314 -6.36 6.75 10.30
N HIS A 315 -7.41 7.38 9.77
CA HIS A 315 -7.40 8.70 9.16
C HIS A 315 -8.52 9.56 9.73
#